data_AF-A0A7S3K878-F1
#
_entry.id   AF-A0A7S3K878-F1
#
_cell.length_a   1.000
_cell.length_b   1.000
_cell.length_c   1.000
_cell.angle_alpha   90.00
_cell.angle_beta   90.00
_cell.angle_gamma   90.00
#
_symmetry.space_group_name_H-M   'P 1'
#
loop_
_entity.id
_entity.type
_entity.pdbx_description
1 polymer ?
#
loop_
_entity_poly.entity_id
_entity_poly.type
_entity_poly.pdbx_seq_one_letter_code
_entity_poly.pdbx_strand_id
1 'polypeptide(L)'
;NIQKSTGQNPFYGIREEFSISTHPNMDPTMVAVFRIETFDRANMEQRVVGFSFFPMFLDKNIKSPVKKPKEKKYVLNNGNYQLPLFSEKPDLKPPINVEDLSKIEKLPCSTLLIRIDKAPRGENGKPLKLKGMKEEKKYELGVVTIAPKYSQGLYNTTYC
;
A
#
# COMPACT_ATOMS: atom_id res chain seq x y z
N ASN A 1 -6.81 23.86 9.76
CA ASN A 1 -8.07 23.50 9.07
C ASN A 1 -8.10 22.01 8.81
N ILE A 2 -8.77 21.25 9.68
CA ILE A 2 -9.00 19.81 9.48
C ILE A 2 -10.17 19.72 8.50
N GLN A 3 -9.88 19.38 7.24
CA GLN A 3 -10.92 19.10 6.25
C GLN A 3 -11.70 17.87 6.73
N LYS A 4 -12.97 18.06 7.12
CA LYS A 4 -13.86 16.95 7.42
C LYS A 4 -14.12 16.22 6.10
N SER A 5 -13.59 15.00 5.97
CA SER A 5 -13.92 14.12 4.86
C SER A 5 -15.43 13.88 4.89
N THR A 6 -16.13 14.31 3.84
CA THR A 6 -17.37 13.62 3.47
C THR A 6 -16.95 12.16 3.22
N GLY A 7 -17.66 11.15 3.70
CA GLY A 7 -17.20 9.74 3.63
C GLY A 7 -16.95 9.21 2.21
N GLN A 8 -17.21 10.03 1.18
CA GLN A 8 -17.02 9.75 -0.23
C GLN A 8 -15.73 10.45 -0.69
N ASN A 9 -14.71 9.66 -1.02
CA ASN A 9 -13.36 10.08 -1.45
C ASN A 9 -12.44 10.69 -0.35
N PRO A 10 -12.24 10.02 0.80
CA PRO A 10 -11.29 10.47 1.81
C PRO A 10 -9.85 10.51 1.28
N PHE A 11 -9.11 11.56 1.64
CA PHE A 11 -7.65 11.62 1.47
C PHE A 11 -6.97 11.48 2.83
N TYR A 12 -6.20 10.40 3.02
CA TYR A 12 -5.54 10.11 4.28
C TYR A 12 -4.15 10.73 4.40
N GLY A 13 -3.44 10.94 3.28
CA GLY A 13 -2.08 11.50 3.29
C GLY A 13 -1.03 10.67 4.05
N ILE A 14 -1.35 9.41 4.39
CA ILE A 14 -0.47 8.52 5.15
C ILE A 14 0.73 8.11 4.29
N ARG A 15 1.92 8.12 4.90
CA ARG A 15 3.17 7.67 4.30
C ARG A 15 3.99 6.91 5.32
N GLU A 16 4.43 5.73 4.94
CA GLU A 16 5.23 4.84 5.79
C GLU A 16 6.50 4.39 5.04
N GLU A 17 7.60 4.23 5.78
CA GLU A 17 8.89 3.78 5.23
C GLU A 17 9.24 2.37 5.74
N PHE A 18 9.40 1.43 4.81
CA PHE A 18 9.79 0.05 5.11
C PHE A 18 11.26 -0.18 4.76
N SER A 19 11.99 -0.79 5.69
CA SER A 19 13.39 -1.17 5.49
C SER A 19 13.69 -2.41 6.32
N ILE A 20 14.75 -3.14 5.96
CA ILE A 20 15.24 -4.27 6.77
C ILE A 20 15.61 -3.81 8.19
N SER A 21 16.08 -2.57 8.37
CA SER A 21 16.41 -2.04 9.69
C SER A 21 15.17 -1.78 10.57
N THR A 22 14.02 -1.50 9.97
CA THR A 22 12.75 -1.27 10.69
C THR A 22 11.91 -2.53 10.78
N HIS A 23 12.08 -3.45 9.83
CA HIS A 23 11.33 -4.70 9.68
C HIS A 23 12.31 -5.85 9.38
N PRO A 24 13.01 -6.39 10.39
CA PRO A 24 14.07 -7.38 10.20
C PRO A 24 13.58 -8.72 9.63
N ASN A 25 12.29 -9.01 9.81
CA ASN A 25 11.64 -10.21 9.30
C ASN A 25 11.02 -10.00 7.91
N MET A 26 11.35 -8.91 7.21
CA MET A 26 10.86 -8.66 5.86
C MET A 26 11.44 -9.70 4.89
N ASP A 27 10.54 -10.42 4.22
CA ASP A 27 10.88 -11.35 3.16
C ASP A 27 10.05 -11.06 1.88
N PRO A 28 10.41 -11.66 0.73
CA PRO A 28 9.74 -11.40 -0.55
C PRO A 28 8.25 -11.78 -0.59
N THR A 29 7.75 -12.61 0.33
CA THR A 29 6.32 -12.97 0.41
C THR A 29 5.48 -11.96 1.20
N MET A 30 6.09 -10.86 1.65
CA MET A 30 5.39 -9.82 2.41
C MET A 30 4.21 -9.22 1.64
N VAL A 31 3.08 -9.12 2.34
CA VAL A 31 1.85 -8.48 1.87
C VAL A 31 1.52 -7.32 2.80
N ALA A 32 1.28 -6.15 2.24
CA ALA A 32 0.71 -5.03 2.98
C ALA A 32 -0.80 -5.25 3.14
N VAL A 33 -1.28 -5.11 4.36
CA VAL A 33 -2.71 -5.21 4.72
C VAL A 33 -3.20 -3.85 5.17
N PHE A 34 -4.20 -3.33 4.48
CA PHE A 34 -4.87 -2.09 4.82
C PHE A 34 -6.21 -2.42 5.46
N ARG A 35 -6.44 -1.95 6.68
CA ARG A 35 -7.74 -2.03 7.35
C ARG A 35 -8.34 -0.62 7.38
N ILE A 36 -9.51 -0.46 6.77
CA ILE A 36 -10.20 0.82 6.69
C ILE A 36 -11.22 0.81 7.82
N GLU A 37 -11.10 1.78 8.71
CA GLU A 37 -11.97 1.92 9.88
C GLU A 37 -12.68 3.26 9.85
N THR A 38 -13.86 3.30 10.46
CA THR A 38 -14.68 4.49 10.62
C THR A 38 -15.33 4.50 11.99
N PHE A 39 -15.93 5.61 12.37
CA PHE A 39 -16.82 5.69 13.52
C PHE A 39 -18.26 5.76 13.03
N ASP A 40 -19.09 4.85 13.52
CA ASP A 40 -20.53 4.90 13.27
C ASP A 40 -21.11 6.15 13.92
N ARG A 41 -21.87 6.94 13.14
CA ARG A 41 -22.43 8.21 13.65
C ARG A 41 -23.52 8.00 14.70
N ALA A 42 -24.20 6.87 14.69
CA ALA A 42 -25.32 6.62 15.59
C ALA A 42 -24.87 6.39 17.03
N ASN A 43 -23.76 5.67 17.22
CA ASN A 43 -23.27 5.26 18.53
C ASN A 43 -21.79 5.59 18.80
N MET A 44 -21.10 6.22 17.84
CA MET A 44 -19.67 6.55 17.90
C MET A 44 -18.75 5.33 18.11
N GLU A 45 -19.22 4.13 17.77
CA GLU A 45 -18.41 2.92 17.84
C GLU A 45 -17.51 2.81 16.60
N GLN A 46 -16.28 2.33 16.82
CA GLN A 46 -15.35 2.02 15.75
C GLN A 46 -15.83 0.79 14.97
N ARG A 47 -15.96 0.94 13.65
CA ARG A 47 -16.39 -0.10 12.71
C ARG A 47 -15.34 -0.30 11.63
N VAL A 48 -15.23 -1.53 11.14
CA VAL A 48 -14.41 -1.84 9.96
C VAL A 48 -15.27 -1.65 8.72
N VAL A 49 -14.79 -0.84 7.79
CA VAL A 49 -15.42 -0.65 6.49
C VAL A 49 -15.00 -1.77 5.55
N GLY A 50 -13.71 -2.13 5.54
CA GLY A 50 -13.20 -3.21 4.70
C GLY A 50 -11.69 -3.33 4.78
N PHE A 51 -11.16 -4.25 3.98
CA PHE A 51 -9.73 -4.55 3.92
C PHE A 51 -9.18 -4.44 2.51
N SER A 52 -7.89 -4.15 2.36
CA SER A 52 -7.19 -4.24 1.08
C SER A 52 -5.83 -4.91 1.26
N PHE A 53 -5.34 -5.53 0.20
CA PHE A 53 -4.14 -6.37 0.23
C PHE A 53 -3.24 -6.03 -0.94
N PHE A 54 -1.95 -5.96 -0.68
CA PHE A 54 -0.98 -5.66 -1.72
C PHE A 54 0.31 -6.48 -1.57
N PRO A 55 0.65 -7.34 -2.54
CA PRO A 55 1.91 -8.06 -2.53
C PRO A 55 3.06 -7.09 -2.79
N MET A 56 3.99 -6.97 -1.84
CA MET A 56 5.04 -5.97 -1.90
C MET A 56 6.10 -6.31 -2.95
N PHE A 57 6.29 -7.60 -3.23
CA PHE A 57 7.27 -8.07 -4.19
C PHE A 57 6.67 -9.04 -5.21
N LEU A 58 7.19 -8.98 -6.42
CA LEU A 58 6.85 -9.87 -7.53
C LEU A 58 8.06 -10.69 -7.95
N ASP A 59 7.82 -11.90 -8.44
CA ASP A 59 8.83 -12.68 -9.14
C ASP A 59 9.30 -11.92 -10.38
N LYS A 60 10.62 -11.84 -10.57
CA LYS A 60 11.21 -11.04 -11.65
C LYS A 60 10.83 -11.56 -13.04
N ASN A 61 10.62 -12.86 -13.20
CA ASN A 61 10.39 -13.52 -14.48
C ASN A 61 8.90 -13.55 -14.82
N ILE A 62 8.05 -14.01 -13.90
CA ILE A 62 6.62 -14.23 -14.17
C ILE A 62 5.73 -13.05 -13.76
N LYS A 63 6.29 -12.04 -13.09
CA LYS A 63 5.57 -10.82 -12.65
C LYS A 63 4.35 -11.09 -11.76
N SER A 64 4.30 -12.24 -11.09
CA SER A 64 3.29 -12.59 -10.10
C SER A 64 3.83 -12.41 -8.68
N PRO A 65 2.97 -12.36 -7.64
CA PRO A 65 3.40 -12.35 -6.25
C PRO A 65 4.37 -13.49 -5.94
N VAL A 66 5.40 -13.19 -5.14
CA VAL A 66 6.37 -14.20 -4.72
C VAL A 66 5.72 -15.17 -3.74
N LYS A 67 5.89 -16.48 -3.96
CA LYS A 67 5.30 -17.55 -3.13
C LYS A 67 6.28 -18.16 -2.12
N LYS A 68 7.57 -17.84 -2.20
CA LYS A 68 8.64 -18.44 -1.38
C LYS A 68 9.46 -17.37 -0.62
N PRO A 69 9.58 -17.43 0.71
CA PRO A 69 10.33 -16.43 1.50
C PRO A 69 11.83 -16.32 1.18
N LYS A 70 12.40 -17.33 0.53
CA LYS A 70 13.83 -17.38 0.18
C LYS A 70 14.09 -17.12 -1.31
N GLU A 71 13.09 -16.64 -2.06
CA GLU A 71 13.27 -16.30 -3.47
C GLU A 71 14.31 -15.18 -3.61
N LYS A 72 15.25 -15.34 -4.54
CA LYS A 72 16.33 -14.36 -4.77
C LYS A 72 16.02 -13.44 -5.95
N LYS A 73 15.21 -13.90 -6.90
CA LYS A 73 14.87 -13.17 -8.13
C LYS A 73 13.51 -12.50 -8.00
N TYR A 74 13.42 -11.50 -7.15
CA TYR A 74 12.21 -10.70 -6.98
C TYR A 74 12.48 -9.21 -7.26
N VAL A 75 11.40 -8.47 -7.47
CA VAL A 75 11.40 -7.01 -7.64
C VAL A 75 10.32 -6.39 -6.78
N LEU A 76 10.50 -5.13 -6.37
CA LEU A 76 9.44 -4.37 -5.72
C LEU A 76 8.27 -4.19 -6.69
N ASN A 77 7.05 -4.41 -6.20
CA ASN A 77 5.80 -4.12 -6.92
C ASN A 77 5.52 -2.61 -6.86
N ASN A 78 6.34 -1.82 -7.55
CA ASN A 78 6.31 -0.36 -7.47
C ASN A 78 5.37 0.27 -8.51
N GLY A 79 4.70 1.35 -8.12
CA GLY A 79 3.75 2.06 -8.97
C GLY A 79 2.58 2.69 -8.20
N ASN A 80 1.63 3.23 -8.95
CA ASN A 80 0.35 3.73 -8.43
C ASN A 80 -0.71 2.66 -8.66
N TYR A 81 -1.45 2.27 -7.61
CA TYR A 81 -2.44 1.19 -7.70
C TYR A 81 -3.79 1.63 -7.15
N GLN A 82 -4.83 1.17 -7.83
CA GLN A 82 -6.18 1.14 -7.30
C GLN A 82 -6.45 -0.29 -6.84
N LEU A 83 -6.74 -0.44 -5.55
CA LEU A 83 -7.00 -1.74 -4.94
C LEU A 83 -8.47 -1.83 -4.54
N PRO A 84 -9.13 -2.99 -4.73
CA PRO A 84 -10.47 -3.19 -4.19
C PRO A 84 -10.44 -3.20 -2.66
N LEU A 85 -11.56 -2.82 -2.07
CA LEU A 85 -11.86 -3.14 -0.68
C LEU A 85 -12.65 -4.45 -0.62
N PHE A 86 -12.28 -5.32 0.31
CA PHE A 86 -12.92 -6.58 0.60
C PHE A 86 -13.72 -6.47 1.90
N SER A 87 -14.86 -7.17 1.97
CA SER A 87 -15.75 -7.16 3.14
C SER A 87 -15.13 -7.84 4.36
N GLU A 88 -14.22 -8.81 4.14
CA GLU A 88 -13.66 -9.63 5.19
C GLU A 88 -12.13 -9.56 5.24
N LYS A 89 -11.60 -9.90 6.42
CA LYS A 89 -10.18 -10.15 6.60
C LYS A 89 -9.88 -11.60 6.17
N PRO A 90 -9.05 -11.83 5.15
CA PRO A 90 -8.57 -13.17 4.79
C PRO A 90 -7.81 -13.78 5.96
N ASP A 91 -7.75 -15.12 5.97
CA ASP A 91 -6.81 -15.83 6.80
C ASP A 91 -5.38 -15.47 6.35
N LEU A 92 -4.68 -14.64 7.13
CA LEU A 92 -3.35 -14.11 6.80
C LEU A 92 -2.24 -15.11 7.09
N LYS A 93 -2.49 -16.42 6.98
CA LYS A 93 -1.46 -17.44 7.17
C LYS A 93 -0.41 -17.30 6.07
N PRO A 94 0.86 -17.00 6.41
CA PRO A 94 1.90 -16.94 5.41
C PRO A 94 2.11 -18.32 4.77
N PRO A 95 2.35 -18.39 3.46
CA PRO A 95 2.35 -17.28 2.51
C PRO A 95 0.92 -16.84 2.16
N ILE A 96 0.64 -15.55 2.25
CA ILE A 96 -0.66 -15.01 1.82
C ILE A 96 -0.75 -15.19 0.32
N ASN A 97 -1.69 -16.02 -0.10
CA ASN A 97 -1.93 -16.27 -1.50
C ASN A 97 -2.94 -15.26 -2.04
N VAL A 98 -2.58 -14.51 -3.08
CA VAL A 98 -3.50 -13.59 -3.76
C VAL A 98 -4.70 -14.33 -4.33
N GLU A 99 -4.53 -15.61 -4.68
CA GLU A 99 -5.64 -16.47 -5.10
C GLU A 99 -6.69 -16.68 -4.00
N ASP A 100 -6.32 -16.62 -2.72
CA ASP A 100 -7.29 -16.71 -1.62
C ASP A 100 -8.13 -15.43 -1.47
N LEU A 101 -7.64 -14.29 -1.95
CA LEU A 101 -8.41 -13.04 -1.97
C LEU A 101 -9.57 -13.09 -2.96
N SER A 102 -9.48 -13.93 -4.00
CA SER A 102 -10.56 -14.08 -4.99
C SER A 102 -11.84 -14.69 -4.39
N LYS A 103 -11.72 -15.35 -3.23
CA LYS A 103 -12.85 -15.98 -2.51
C LYS A 103 -13.61 -14.97 -1.65
N ILE A 104 -13.04 -13.80 -1.41
CA ILE A 104 -13.63 -12.78 -0.55
C ILE A 104 -14.41 -11.81 -1.41
N GLU A 105 -15.60 -11.45 -0.94
CA GLU A 105 -16.45 -10.49 -1.61
C GLU A 105 -15.78 -9.09 -1.65
N LYS A 106 -15.72 -8.53 -2.88
CA LYS A 106 -15.30 -7.15 -3.11
C LYS A 106 -16.47 -6.22 -2.81
N LEU A 107 -16.22 -5.18 -2.03
CA LEU A 107 -17.18 -4.11 -1.81
C LEU A 107 -17.37 -3.30 -3.10
N PRO A 108 -18.61 -3.15 -3.60
CA PRO A 108 -18.86 -2.44 -4.83
C PRO A 108 -18.45 -0.97 -4.71
N CYS A 109 -17.90 -0.43 -5.80
CA CYS A 109 -17.50 0.97 -5.92
C CYS A 109 -16.56 1.48 -4.80
N SER A 110 -15.83 0.57 -4.15
CA SER A 110 -15.01 0.86 -2.99
C SER A 110 -13.56 0.46 -3.26
N THR A 111 -12.68 1.45 -3.37
CA THR A 111 -11.27 1.22 -3.68
C THR A 111 -10.33 2.08 -2.86
N LEU A 112 -9.12 1.57 -2.61
CA LEU A 112 -8.02 2.29 -2.00
C LEU A 112 -6.98 2.66 -3.07
N LEU A 113 -6.56 3.93 -3.07
CA LEU A 113 -5.46 4.39 -3.91
C LEU A 113 -4.16 4.36 -3.12
N ILE A 114 -3.18 3.58 -3.58
CA ILE A 114 -1.85 3.49 -2.96
C ILE A 114 -0.74 3.82 -3.95
N ARG A 115 0.42 4.18 -3.41
CA ARG A 115 1.64 4.44 -4.17
C ARG A 115 2.80 3.76 -3.49
N ILE A 116 3.53 2.96 -4.25
CA ILE A 116 4.66 2.18 -3.76
C ILE A 116 5.89 2.59 -4.54
N ASP A 117 6.82 3.23 -3.85
CA ASP A 117 8.05 3.76 -4.43
C ASP A 117 9.27 3.17 -3.75
N LYS A 118 10.37 3.02 -4.51
CA LYS A 118 11.68 2.73 -3.91
C LYS A 118 12.19 3.99 -3.24
N ALA A 119 12.71 3.86 -2.02
CA ALA A 119 13.35 4.98 -1.35
C ALA A 119 14.51 5.52 -2.22
N PRO A 120 14.53 6.83 -2.53
CA PRO A 120 15.65 7.43 -3.24
C PRO A 120 16.93 7.29 -2.42
N ARG A 121 18.07 7.20 -3.11
CA ARG A 121 19.37 7.03 -2.46
C ARG A 121 20.14 8.35 -2.50
N GLY A 122 20.80 8.68 -1.41
CA GLY A 122 21.74 9.79 -1.37
C GLY A 122 23.04 9.46 -2.12
N GLU A 123 23.94 10.44 -2.19
CA GLU A 123 25.25 10.31 -2.85
C GLU A 123 26.10 9.16 -2.28
N ASN A 124 25.93 8.86 -1.00
CA ASN A 124 26.60 7.74 -0.31
C ASN A 124 25.97 6.36 -0.60
N GLY A 125 24.98 6.28 -1.50
CA GLY A 125 24.26 5.05 -1.85
C GLY A 125 23.28 4.54 -0.79
N LYS A 126 23.16 5.23 0.36
CA LYS A 126 22.19 4.86 1.42
C LYS A 126 20.80 5.42 1.10
N PRO A 127 19.72 4.72 1.46
CA PRO A 127 18.37 5.25 1.31
C PRO A 127 18.19 6.51 2.15
N LEU A 128 17.62 7.55 1.54
CA LEU A 128 17.19 8.76 2.25
C LEU A 128 16.01 8.41 3.16
N LYS A 129 15.98 9.03 4.34
CA LYS A 129 14.90 8.87 5.32
C LYS A 129 14.06 10.13 5.37
N LEU A 130 12.74 9.97 5.50
CA LEU A 130 11.81 11.08 5.67
C LEU A 130 12.02 11.79 7.02
N LYS A 131 12.36 11.02 8.06
CA LYS A 131 12.54 11.54 9.43
C LYS A 131 13.68 12.55 9.49
N GLY A 132 13.36 13.77 9.90
CA GLY A 132 14.33 14.87 10.05
C GLY A 132 14.63 15.66 8.78
N MET A 133 13.98 15.34 7.65
CA MET A 133 14.13 16.11 6.41
C MET A 133 13.17 17.31 6.39
N LYS A 134 13.64 18.47 5.90
CA LYS A 134 12.80 19.65 5.63
C LYS A 134 11.83 19.37 4.48
N GLU A 135 10.63 19.94 4.53
CA GLU A 135 9.57 19.67 3.53
C GLU A 135 10.01 19.99 2.10
N GLU A 136 10.68 21.12 1.87
CA GLU A 136 11.11 21.53 0.53
C GLU A 136 12.03 20.48 -0.10
N LYS A 137 13.01 20.02 0.68
CA LYS A 137 13.95 18.98 0.28
C LYS A 137 13.30 17.63 0.02
N LYS A 138 12.16 17.32 0.65
CA LYS A 138 11.46 16.03 0.44
C LYS A 138 10.96 15.88 -1.00
N TYR A 139 10.43 16.96 -1.57
CA TYR A 139 9.95 16.98 -2.95
C TYR A 139 11.10 17.06 -3.94
N GLU A 140 12.09 17.91 -3.68
CA GLU A 140 13.28 18.06 -4.53
C GLU A 140 14.06 16.76 -4.69
N LEU A 141 14.25 16.02 -3.59
CA LEU A 141 14.99 14.75 -3.58
C LEU A 141 14.12 13.54 -3.98
N GLY A 142 12.85 13.76 -4.34
CA GLY A 142 11.93 12.70 -4.74
C GLY A 142 11.59 11.71 -3.61
N VAL A 143 11.88 12.04 -2.35
CA VAL A 143 11.47 11.25 -1.17
C VAL A 143 9.95 11.30 -1.04
N VAL A 144 9.37 12.43 -1.43
CA VAL A 144 7.94 12.65 -1.50
C VAL A 144 7.54 12.97 -2.92
N THR A 145 6.69 12.12 -3.49
CA THR A 145 6.05 12.35 -4.78
C THR A 145 4.65 12.91 -4.57
N ILE A 146 4.21 13.81 -5.47
CA ILE A 146 2.84 14.32 -5.49
C ILE A 146 1.91 13.21 -5.98
N ALA A 147 0.77 13.03 -5.31
CA ALA A 147 -0.21 12.04 -5.73
C ALA A 147 -0.81 12.45 -7.09
N PRO A 148 -0.79 11.57 -8.11
CA PRO A 148 -1.47 11.86 -9.35
C PRO A 148 -2.98 11.96 -9.10
N LYS A 149 -3.65 12.83 -9.85
CA LYS A 149 -5.11 12.92 -9.81
C LYS A 149 -5.68 11.63 -10.38
N TYR A 150 -6.73 11.10 -9.77
CA TYR A 150 -7.38 9.88 -10.24
C TYR A 150 -7.83 10.00 -11.71
N SER A 151 -8.33 11.17 -12.10
CA SER A 151 -8.76 11.49 -13.47
C SER A 151 -7.65 11.40 -14.53
N GLN A 152 -6.37 11.31 -14.15
CA GLN A 152 -5.27 11.14 -15.09
C GLN A 152 -5.10 9.70 -15.57
N GLY A 153 -5.83 8.73 -14.99
CA GLY A 153 -5.75 7.32 -15.41
C GLY A 153 -4.40 6.65 -15.10
N LEU A 154 -3.64 7.20 -14.16
CA LEU A 154 -2.28 6.74 -13.83
C LEU A 154 -2.24 5.61 -12.78
N TYR A 155 -3.38 5.23 -12.22
CA TYR A 155 -3.50 4.14 -11.25
C TYR A 155 -3.77 2.83 -11.97
N ASN A 156 -2.94 1.83 -11.69
CA ASN A 156 -3.10 0.48 -12.20
C ASN A 156 -4.28 -0.21 -11.51
N THR A 157 -5.22 -0.73 -12.31
CA THR A 157 -6.46 -1.39 -11.88
C THR A 157 -6.40 -2.92 -11.96
N THR A 158 -5.22 -3.52 -12.18
CA THR A 158 -5.05 -4.98 -12.35
C THR A 158 -5.60 -5.81 -11.19
N TYR A 159 -5.72 -5.24 -9.98
CA TYR A 159 -6.27 -5.94 -8.80
C TYR A 159 -7.79 -5.80 -8.66
N CYS A 160 -8.42 -4.90 -9.42
CA CYS A 160 -9.86 -4.62 -9.38
C CYS A 160 -10.67 -5.64 -10.19
#